data_AF-A0A2W6FJ40-F1
#
_entry.id   AF-A0A2W6FJ40-F1
#
_cell.length_a   1.000
_cell.length_b   1.000
_cell.length_c   1.000
_cell.angle_alpha   90.00
_cell.angle_beta   90.00
_cell.angle_gamma   90.00
#
_symmetry.space_group_name_H-M   'P 1'
#
loop_
_entity.id
_entity.type
_entity.pdbx_description
1 polymer ?
#
loop_
_entity_poly.entity_id
_entity_poly.type
_entity_poly.pdbx_seq_one_letter_code
_entity_poly.pdbx_strand_id
1 'polypeptide(L)'
;MSPVEGPAEFSRARGAGRQGRPARRPADGCTDDGVMASEQCARAWEAAYRHYGHIWELTARSPKGDPAAAREMAAASWMVAAAWRQIGTATTLPWWTVAAIESAAAAFEEQARKYEAGDESDSHHDGNDR
;
A
#
# COMPACT_ATOMS: atom_id res chain seq x y z
N MET A 1 14.84 46.74 -6.73
CA MET A 1 14.62 46.95 -8.17
C MET A 1 13.95 45.71 -8.72
N SER A 2 12.68 45.85 -9.11
CA SER A 2 11.81 44.85 -9.76
C SER A 2 12.31 44.49 -11.18
N PRO A 3 11.56 43.74 -11.99
CA PRO A 3 11.03 42.36 -11.84
C PRO A 3 11.38 41.49 -13.08
N VAL A 4 11.06 40.20 -13.08
CA VAL A 4 10.79 39.49 -14.34
C VAL A 4 9.52 38.66 -14.18
N GLU A 5 8.40 39.27 -14.58
CA GLU A 5 7.21 38.57 -15.03
C GLU A 5 7.32 38.43 -16.55
N GLY A 6 6.94 37.26 -17.07
CA GLY A 6 6.71 37.07 -18.49
C GLY A 6 5.95 35.77 -18.78
N PRO A 7 5.01 35.76 -19.74
CA PRO A 7 3.80 34.94 -19.69
C PRO A 7 3.76 33.85 -20.78
N ALA A 8 2.98 32.79 -20.58
CA ALA A 8 2.45 31.98 -21.67
C ALA A 8 1.12 31.33 -21.28
N GLU A 9 0.06 32.13 -21.44
CA GLU A 9 -1.27 31.61 -21.71
C GLU A 9 -1.23 30.80 -23.02
N PHE A 10 -1.70 29.55 -22.99
CA PHE A 10 -2.18 28.88 -24.20
C PHE A 10 -3.60 28.36 -23.96
N SER A 11 -4.53 29.20 -24.39
CA SER A 11 -5.66 28.87 -25.26
C SER A 11 -6.46 27.59 -24.96
N ARG A 12 -7.62 27.83 -24.34
CA ARG A 12 -8.95 27.37 -24.76
C ARG A 12 -8.96 26.52 -26.04
N ALA A 13 -9.29 25.24 -25.89
CA ALA A 13 -9.96 24.47 -26.93
C ALA A 13 -11.43 24.25 -26.52
N ARG A 14 -12.30 24.99 -27.20
CA ARG A 14 -13.76 24.90 -27.13
C ARG A 14 -14.20 23.77 -28.06
N GLY A 15 -14.51 22.60 -27.50
CA GLY A 15 -15.17 21.50 -28.20
C GLY A 15 -16.62 21.40 -27.77
N ALA A 16 -17.54 21.77 -28.66
CA ALA A 16 -18.97 21.72 -28.45
C ALA A 16 -19.55 20.31 -28.71
N GLY A 17 -20.57 19.96 -27.94
CA GLY A 17 -21.73 19.21 -28.46
C GLY A 17 -21.68 17.69 -28.38
N ARG A 18 -22.23 17.14 -27.28
CA ARG A 18 -23.29 16.12 -27.41
C ARG A 18 -24.16 16.08 -26.16
N GLN A 19 -25.35 16.67 -26.25
CA GLN A 19 -26.47 16.28 -25.40
C GLN A 19 -26.92 14.88 -25.79
N GLY A 20 -26.98 13.98 -24.81
CA GLY A 20 -27.46 12.62 -24.98
C GLY A 20 -27.93 12.05 -23.66
N ARG A 21 -29.22 12.28 -23.36
CA ARG A 21 -30.11 11.57 -22.43
C ARG A 21 -29.68 11.41 -20.95
N PRO A 22 -30.52 11.84 -19.99
CA PRO A 22 -30.38 11.40 -18.61
C PRO A 22 -30.77 9.92 -18.53
N ALA A 23 -29.77 9.05 -18.40
CA ALA A 23 -30.02 7.70 -17.90
C ALA A 23 -30.43 7.86 -16.43
N ARG A 24 -31.73 7.71 -16.15
CA ARG A 24 -32.23 7.41 -14.80
C ARG A 24 -31.48 6.17 -14.32
N ARG A 25 -30.44 6.35 -13.51
CA ARG A 25 -29.95 5.26 -12.67
C ARG A 25 -31.05 4.99 -11.64
N PRO A 26 -31.44 3.72 -11.44
CA PRO A 26 -32.33 3.35 -10.34
C PRO A 26 -31.76 3.90 -9.04
N ALA A 27 -32.62 4.53 -8.25
CA ALA A 27 -32.29 4.99 -6.92
C ALA A 27 -31.88 3.80 -6.05
N ASP A 28 -30.71 3.95 -5.43
CA ASP A 28 -30.32 3.45 -4.11
C ASP A 28 -31.07 2.22 -3.60
N GLY A 29 -30.61 1.05 -4.06
CA GLY A 29 -30.51 -0.07 -3.13
C GLY A 29 -29.37 0.24 -2.18
N CYS A 30 -29.69 0.60 -0.93
CA CYS A 30 -28.73 0.79 0.14
C CYS A 30 -27.88 -0.49 0.28
N THR A 31 -26.66 -0.48 -0.26
CA THR A 31 -25.72 -1.60 -0.13
C THR A 31 -25.06 -1.52 1.23
N ASP A 32 -25.76 -2.04 2.24
CA ASP A 32 -25.22 -2.29 3.57
C ASP A 32 -23.99 -3.24 3.52
N ASP A 33 -23.92 -4.09 2.48
CA ASP A 33 -22.80 -4.99 2.21
C ASP A 33 -21.45 -4.28 1.98
N GLY A 34 -21.47 -3.08 1.38
CA GLY A 34 -20.24 -2.34 1.05
C GLY A 34 -19.58 -1.72 2.29
N VAL A 35 -20.40 -1.25 3.24
CA VAL A 35 -19.91 -0.70 4.51
C VAL A 35 -19.35 -1.81 5.38
N MET A 36 -20.05 -2.94 5.49
CA MET A 36 -19.59 -4.10 6.26
C MET A 36 -18.29 -4.70 5.69
N ALA A 37 -18.16 -4.79 4.35
CA ALA A 37 -16.92 -5.20 3.70
C ALA A 37 -15.77 -4.22 3.97
N SER A 38 -16.05 -2.91 3.92
CA SER A 38 -15.06 -1.86 4.22
C SER A 38 -14.57 -1.94 5.67
N GLU A 39 -15.47 -2.11 6.63
CA GLU A 39 -15.09 -2.28 8.04
C GLU A 39 -14.31 -3.58 8.28
N GLN A 40 -14.68 -4.67 7.60
CA GLN A 40 -13.96 -5.94 7.71
C GLN A 40 -12.53 -5.82 7.18
N CYS A 41 -12.33 -5.15 6.03
CA CYS A 41 -11.01 -4.85 5.50
C CYS A 41 -10.20 -3.95 6.44
N ALA A 42 -10.83 -2.94 7.05
CA ALA A 42 -10.17 -2.08 8.03
C ALA A 42 -9.72 -2.85 9.28
N ARG A 43 -10.57 -3.74 9.81
CA ARG A 43 -10.23 -4.62 10.94
C ARG A 43 -9.11 -5.60 10.60
N ALA A 44 -9.15 -6.19 9.40
CA ALA A 44 -8.10 -7.10 8.93
C ALA A 44 -6.75 -6.36 8.81
N TRP A 45 -6.76 -5.14 8.27
CA TRP A 45 -5.58 -4.29 8.19
C TRP A 45 -5.03 -3.91 9.57
N GLU A 46 -5.89 -3.51 10.50
CA GLU A 46 -5.45 -3.16 11.86
C GLU A 46 -4.82 -4.37 12.57
N ALA A 47 -5.43 -5.56 12.44
CA ALA A 47 -4.88 -6.79 12.99
C ALA A 47 -3.49 -7.11 12.40
N ALA A 48 -3.34 -7.01 11.08
CA ALA A 48 -2.06 -7.21 10.40
C ALA A 48 -1.01 -6.19 10.85
N TYR A 49 -1.38 -4.92 10.97
CA TYR A 49 -0.46 -3.85 11.38
C TYR A 49 0.00 -4.00 12.84
N ARG A 50 -0.92 -4.37 13.74
CA ARG A 50 -0.57 -4.68 15.14
C ARG A 50 0.34 -5.90 15.24
N HIS A 51 0.07 -6.94 14.46
CA HIS A 51 0.94 -8.12 14.39
C HIS A 51 2.34 -7.75 13.89
N TYR A 52 2.43 -6.98 12.81
CA TYR A 52 3.69 -6.43 12.33
C TYR A 52 4.44 -5.63 13.40
N GLY A 53 3.76 -4.75 14.14
CA GLY A 53 4.37 -4.01 15.24
C GLY A 53 4.95 -4.92 16.32
N HIS A 54 4.22 -5.98 16.69
CA HIS A 54 4.71 -6.97 17.65
C HIS A 54 5.96 -7.71 17.17
N ILE A 55 5.96 -8.17 15.91
CA ILE A 55 7.12 -8.84 15.31
C ILE A 55 8.31 -7.86 15.20
N TRP A 56 8.06 -6.60 14.84
CA TRP A 56 9.09 -5.56 14.81
C TRP A 56 9.75 -5.35 16.18
N GLU A 57 8.97 -5.31 17.27
CA GLU A 57 9.51 -5.23 18.63
C GLU A 57 10.29 -6.48 19.06
N LEU A 58 9.86 -7.67 18.62
CA LEU A 58 10.59 -8.91 18.89
C LEU A 58 11.92 -8.93 18.14
N THR A 59 11.90 -8.61 16.85
CA THR A 59 13.11 -8.60 16.01
C THR A 59 14.11 -7.53 16.39
N ALA A 60 13.66 -6.37 16.89
CA ALA A 60 14.54 -5.35 17.45
C ALA A 60 15.35 -5.85 18.67
N ARG A 61 14.89 -6.92 19.32
CA ARG A 61 15.58 -7.58 20.45
C ARG A 61 16.34 -8.84 20.05
N SER A 62 16.14 -9.35 18.82
CA SER A 62 16.86 -10.52 18.32
C SER A 62 18.31 -10.19 17.99
N PRO A 63 19.21 -11.20 18.03
CA PRO A 63 20.55 -11.07 17.48
C PRO A 63 20.51 -10.58 16.04
N LYS A 64 21.47 -9.72 15.67
CA LYS A 64 21.63 -9.29 14.28
C LYS A 64 21.89 -10.53 13.39
N GLY A 65 21.18 -10.63 12.28
CA GLY A 65 21.30 -11.76 11.36
C GLY A 65 20.51 -13.00 11.78
N ASP A 66 19.62 -12.91 12.78
CA ASP A 66 18.74 -14.03 13.13
C ASP A 66 17.78 -14.36 11.96
N PRO A 67 17.94 -15.53 11.32
CA PRO A 67 17.17 -15.90 10.13
C PRO A 67 15.71 -16.17 10.46
N ALA A 68 15.39 -16.59 11.70
CA ALA A 68 14.00 -16.77 12.12
C ALA A 68 13.31 -15.40 12.26
N ALA A 69 13.98 -14.43 12.90
CA ALA A 69 13.47 -13.07 13.00
C ALA A 69 13.25 -12.42 11.63
N ALA A 70 14.18 -12.61 10.68
CA ALA A 70 14.03 -12.10 9.31
C ALA A 70 12.80 -12.69 8.60
N ARG A 71 12.59 -14.01 8.69
CA ARG A 71 11.42 -14.68 8.10
C ARG A 71 10.10 -14.21 8.71
N GLU A 72 10.03 -14.04 10.03
CA GLU A 72 8.84 -13.52 10.70
C GLU A 72 8.54 -12.07 10.25
N MET A 73 9.56 -11.21 10.12
CA MET A 73 9.38 -9.85 9.60
C MET A 73 8.91 -9.83 8.15
N ALA A 74 9.44 -10.71 7.31
CA ALA A 74 8.98 -10.84 5.93
C ALA A 74 7.50 -11.24 5.87
N ALA A 75 7.11 -12.29 6.62
CA ALA A 75 5.73 -12.75 6.70
C ALA A 75 4.77 -11.65 7.19
N ALA A 76 5.14 -10.95 8.26
CA ALA A 76 4.33 -9.86 8.80
C ALA A 76 4.20 -8.69 7.81
N SER A 77 5.28 -8.36 7.08
CA SER A 77 5.26 -7.34 6.04
C SER A 77 4.32 -7.72 4.88
N TRP A 78 4.35 -8.98 4.44
CA TRP A 78 3.43 -9.51 3.43
C TRP A 78 1.96 -9.43 3.87
N MET A 79 1.67 -9.73 5.13
CA MET A 79 0.31 -9.63 5.67
C MET A 79 -0.24 -8.20 5.60
N VAL A 80 0.57 -7.19 5.94
CA VAL A 80 0.18 -5.79 5.85
C VAL A 80 -0.02 -5.36 4.40
N ALA A 81 0.87 -5.76 3.49
CA ALA A 81 0.72 -5.49 2.06
C ALA A 81 -0.58 -6.09 1.50
N ALA A 82 -0.86 -7.35 1.82
CA ALA A 82 -2.09 -8.02 1.40
C ALA A 82 -3.35 -7.33 1.92
N ALA A 83 -3.34 -6.88 3.19
CA ALA A 83 -4.46 -6.15 3.76
C ALA A 83 -4.70 -4.79 3.06
N TRP A 84 -3.63 -4.06 2.72
CA TRP A 84 -3.74 -2.85 1.90
C TRP A 84 -4.38 -3.14 0.54
N ARG A 85 -3.93 -4.20 -0.17
CA ARG A 85 -4.52 -4.59 -1.46
C ARG A 85 -6.01 -4.92 -1.33
N GLN A 86 -6.40 -5.62 -0.27
CA GLN A 86 -7.80 -5.93 0.00
C GLN A 86 -8.65 -4.66 0.15
N ILE A 87 -8.19 -3.67 0.93
CA ILE A 87 -8.88 -2.37 1.06
C ILE A 87 -9.07 -1.72 -0.32
N GLY A 88 -8.01 -1.67 -1.13
CA GLY A 88 -8.05 -1.06 -2.46
C GLY A 88 -9.04 -1.75 -3.42
N THR A 89 -9.25 -3.06 -3.28
CA THR A 89 -10.22 -3.82 -4.10
C THR A 89 -11.65 -3.80 -3.59
N ALA A 90 -11.86 -3.61 -2.28
CA ALA A 90 -13.17 -3.74 -1.64
C ALA A 90 -13.99 -2.44 -1.64
N THR A 91 -13.37 -1.31 -2.02
CA THR A 91 -13.97 0.02 -1.81
C THR A 91 -13.93 0.88 -3.06
N THR A 92 -14.97 1.68 -3.26
CA THR A 92 -15.02 2.71 -4.32
C THR A 92 -14.35 3.98 -3.83
N LEU A 93 -13.02 4.00 -3.91
CA LEU A 93 -12.23 5.13 -3.45
C LEU A 93 -11.91 6.12 -4.58
N PRO A 94 -11.70 7.40 -4.27
CA PRO A 94 -11.07 8.33 -5.19
C PRO A 94 -9.73 7.79 -5.68
N TRP A 95 -9.37 8.08 -6.93
CA TRP A 95 -8.14 7.57 -7.57
C TRP A 95 -6.87 7.85 -6.74
N TRP A 96 -6.81 8.99 -6.04
CA TRP A 96 -5.66 9.36 -5.23
C TRP A 96 -5.53 8.49 -3.97
N THR A 97 -6.65 8.03 -3.41
CA THR A 97 -6.63 7.11 -2.26
C THR A 97 -6.18 5.73 -2.70
N VAL A 98 -6.64 5.25 -3.86
CA VAL A 98 -6.19 4.00 -4.46
C VAL A 98 -4.67 4.04 -4.68
N ALA A 99 -4.15 5.11 -5.27
CA ALA A 99 -2.72 5.28 -5.48
C ALA A 99 -1.92 5.27 -4.16
N ALA A 100 -2.43 5.89 -3.10
CA ALA A 100 -1.80 5.87 -1.78
C ALA A 100 -1.77 4.46 -1.17
N ILE A 101 -2.88 3.72 -1.28
CA ILE A 101 -2.98 2.33 -0.81
C ILE A 101 -2.02 1.41 -1.58
N GLU A 102 -1.97 1.55 -2.90
CA GLU A 102 -1.05 0.78 -3.75
C GLU A 102 0.41 1.10 -3.43
N SER A 103 0.73 2.37 -3.18
CA SER A 103 2.07 2.79 -2.77
C SER A 103 2.44 2.23 -1.38
N ALA A 104 1.51 2.23 -0.43
CA ALA A 104 1.73 1.66 0.89
C ALA A 104 1.95 0.14 0.80
N ALA A 105 1.11 -0.58 0.05
CA ALA A 105 1.28 -2.01 -0.19
C ALA A 105 2.67 -2.30 -0.78
N ALA A 106 3.05 -1.61 -1.87
CA ALA A 106 4.34 -1.80 -2.53
C ALA A 106 5.55 -1.58 -1.60
N ALA A 107 5.46 -0.62 -0.66
CA ALA A 107 6.53 -0.40 0.32
C ALA A 107 6.72 -1.60 1.26
N PHE A 108 5.63 -2.20 1.74
CA PHE A 108 5.70 -3.40 2.58
C PHE A 108 6.14 -4.64 1.79
N GLU A 109 5.71 -4.79 0.53
CA GLU A 109 6.18 -5.86 -0.36
C GLU A 109 7.70 -5.78 -0.57
N GLU A 110 8.21 -4.56 -0.78
CA GLU A 110 9.64 -4.33 -0.93
C GLU A 110 10.41 -4.61 0.36
N GLN A 111 9.85 -4.22 1.50
CA GLN A 111 10.44 -4.56 2.79
C GLN A 111 10.48 -6.07 3.01
N ALA A 112 9.41 -6.80 2.70
CA ALA A 112 9.37 -8.25 2.82
C ALA A 112 10.47 -8.92 2.00
N ARG A 113 10.61 -8.52 0.72
CA ARG A 113 11.68 -9.01 -0.17
C ARG A 113 13.08 -8.76 0.37
N LYS A 114 13.31 -7.62 1.03
CA LYS A 114 14.61 -7.31 1.65
C LYS A 114 14.93 -8.23 2.83
N TYR A 115 13.94 -8.57 3.65
CA TYR A 115 14.14 -9.51 4.75
C TYR A 115 14.39 -10.93 4.23
N GLU A 116 13.70 -11.35 3.17
CA GLU A 116 13.94 -12.64 2.49
C GLU A 116 15.34 -12.70 1.87
N ALA A 117 15.79 -11.65 1.17
CA ALA A 117 17.12 -11.61 0.55
C ALA A 117 18.26 -11.42 1.57
N GLY A 118 17.98 -10.76 2.69
CA GLY A 118 18.93 -10.57 3.80
C GLY A 118 19.24 -11.87 4.55
N ASP A 119 18.28 -12.80 4.61
CA ASP A 119 18.45 -14.19 5.11
C ASP A 119 19.51 -14.95 4.28
N GLU A 120 19.55 -14.70 2.97
CA GLU A 120 20.50 -15.36 2.05
C GLU A 120 21.91 -14.75 2.08
N SER A 121 22.03 -13.44 2.33
CA SER A 121 23.31 -12.72 2.23
C SER A 121 24.24 -12.93 3.43
N ASP A 122 23.71 -13.17 4.62
CA ASP A 122 24.51 -13.46 5.84
C ASP A 122 24.99 -14.93 5.90
N SER A 123 24.52 -15.77 4.98
CA SER A 123 24.89 -17.20 4.88
C SER A 123 26.19 -17.47 4.11
N HIS A 124 26.83 -16.45 3.52
CA HIS A 124 27.95 -16.59 2.58
C HIS A 124 29.27 -15.91 3.01
N HIS A 125 29.45 -15.62 4.31
CA HIS A 125 30.67 -14.96 4.81
C HIS A 125 31.35 -15.64 6.00
N ASP A 126 31.39 -16.98 6.01
CA ASP A 126 32.25 -17.71 6.94
C ASP A 126 32.88 -18.93 6.25
N GLY A 127 34.11 -18.78 5.76
CA GLY A 127 34.82 -19.87 5.11
C GLY A 127 35.93 -19.49 4.13
N ASN A 128 36.77 -18.50 4.44
CA ASN A 128 38.11 -18.46 3.84
C ASN A 128 39.12 -17.67 4.69
N ASP A 129 39.53 -18.27 5.80
CA ASP A 129 40.84 -18.01 6.39
C ASP A 129 41.30 -19.23 7.19
N ARG A 130 42.04 -20.12 6.53
CA ARG A 130 43.13 -20.92 7.11
C ARG A 130 43.96 -21.62 6.04
#